data_AF-A0A6P0UFK5-F1
#
_entry.id   AF-A0A6P0UFK5-F1
#
_cell.length_a   1.000
_cell.length_b   1.000
_cell.length_c   1.000
_cell.angle_alpha   90.00
_cell.angle_beta   90.00
_cell.angle_gamma   90.00
#
_symmetry.space_group_name_H-M   'P 1'
#
loop_
_entity.id
_entity.type
_entity.pdbx_description
1 polymer ?
#
loop_
_entity_poly.entity_id
_entity_poly.type
_entity_poly.pdbx_seq_one_letter_code
_entity_poly.pdbx_strand_id
1 'polypeptide(L)'
;MKKLKFSILCFLLLLGSVCLLRGQTLTGAWVKIKAERYDKDSDLPLNRVHKAYLRYEFSQGRKLLISSHYAFNASNSVPVDYKIENNIIKFGFDRQFLIEKVNDAELVLIEMEQGKLDSDSVRHIFITEESYLDRLPLDPGDKVVTGEDTTYIESAKLYLKFRTISPDFHAYLSDRINKDYYPGENYFFAVFTIHPQGEIDNIKILHHVSKKSDKKAIAAIKGSEGMWTLPKLKGEKVSIVKLIEDRYFKRRSNEVSKIDFNSLSPNASRKYPPEYLREFNLLARKWLSKDYDGVLKSVDALEKIKPDEPNLFYLRYLCYTEMGDDKKAGENLKLLKKSRLKYLIKEIETGEQP
;
A
#
# COMPACT_ATOMS: atom_id res chain seq x y z
N MET A 1 12.70 -29.92 -59.22
CA MET A 1 11.92 -28.83 -58.58
C MET A 1 11.30 -29.17 -57.21
N LYS A 2 10.78 -30.37 -56.94
CA LYS A 2 10.15 -30.69 -55.64
C LYS A 2 11.11 -30.65 -54.42
N LYS A 3 12.38 -31.09 -54.58
CA LYS A 3 13.39 -31.08 -53.49
C LYS A 3 13.82 -29.67 -53.06
N LEU A 4 13.84 -28.70 -53.98
CA LEU A 4 14.19 -27.31 -53.69
C LEU A 4 13.10 -26.60 -52.84
N LYS A 5 11.82 -26.86 -53.15
CA LYS A 5 10.69 -26.31 -52.39
C LYS A 5 10.64 -26.83 -50.95
N PHE A 6 10.99 -28.10 -50.72
CA PHE A 6 11.04 -28.69 -49.38
C PHE A 6 12.17 -28.10 -48.52
N SER A 7 13.35 -27.89 -49.12
CA SER A 7 14.52 -27.33 -48.40
C SER A 7 14.28 -25.87 -47.97
N ILE A 8 13.61 -25.08 -48.81
CA ILE A 8 13.22 -23.69 -48.49
C ILE A 8 12.20 -23.66 -47.33
N LEU A 9 11.23 -24.58 -47.31
CA LEU A 9 10.24 -24.67 -46.24
C LEU A 9 10.88 -25.05 -44.89
N CYS A 10 11.81 -26.01 -44.87
CA CYS A 10 12.55 -26.37 -43.66
C CYS A 10 13.44 -25.22 -43.16
N PHE A 11 14.09 -24.49 -44.06
CA PHE A 11 14.90 -23.33 -43.69
C PHE A 11 14.05 -22.17 -43.12
N LEU A 12 12.85 -21.93 -43.67
CA LEU A 12 11.90 -20.96 -43.14
C LEU A 12 11.33 -21.36 -41.78
N LEU A 13 11.07 -22.65 -41.54
CA LEU A 13 10.63 -23.16 -40.23
C LEU A 13 11.74 -23.07 -39.16
N LEU A 14 13.00 -23.30 -39.55
CA LEU A 14 14.18 -23.09 -38.70
C LEU A 14 14.42 -21.62 -38.38
N LEU A 15 14.28 -20.72 -39.36
CA LEU A 15 14.35 -19.26 -39.14
C LEU A 15 13.21 -18.76 -38.23
N GLY A 16 12.00 -19.31 -38.38
CA GLY A 16 10.85 -18.98 -37.53
C GLY A 16 11.06 -19.39 -36.06
N SER A 17 11.70 -20.54 -35.81
CA SER A 17 11.97 -21.02 -34.45
C SER A 17 13.13 -20.30 -33.77
N VAL A 18 14.12 -19.80 -34.51
CA VAL A 18 15.22 -18.97 -33.97
C VAL A 18 14.73 -17.56 -33.58
N CYS A 19 13.73 -17.01 -34.28
CA CYS A 19 13.15 -15.69 -33.93
C CYS A 19 12.24 -15.74 -32.68
N LEU A 20 11.58 -16.86 -32.40
CA LEU A 20 10.70 -17.01 -31.23
C LEU A 20 11.45 -17.06 -29.89
N LEU A 21 12.74 -17.41 -29.90
CA LEU A 21 13.57 -17.51 -28.69
C LEU A 21 14.15 -16.17 -28.19
N ARG A 22 13.96 -15.07 -28.93
CA ARG A 22 14.53 -13.75 -28.58
C ARG A 22 13.59 -12.78 -27.86
N GLY A 23 12.41 -13.25 -27.47
CA GLY A 23 11.40 -12.45 -26.79
C GLY A 23 11.23 -12.79 -25.32
N GLN A 24 12.28 -13.12 -24.56
CA GLN A 24 12.12 -13.15 -23.10
C GLN A 24 11.84 -11.73 -22.61
N THR A 25 10.56 -11.46 -22.36
CA THR A 25 10.12 -10.14 -21.94
C THR A 25 10.39 -9.99 -20.44
N LEU A 26 11.16 -8.97 -20.08
CA LEU A 26 11.32 -8.55 -18.68
C LEU A 26 10.02 -8.07 -18.01
N THR A 27 8.93 -7.93 -18.80
CA THR A 27 7.62 -7.47 -18.37
C THR A 27 7.11 -8.22 -17.14
N GLY A 28 6.60 -7.48 -16.16
CA GLY A 28 6.09 -8.02 -14.92
C GLY A 28 6.78 -7.43 -13.70
N ALA A 29 6.36 -7.90 -12.53
CA ALA A 29 6.87 -7.47 -11.24
C ALA A 29 7.86 -8.50 -10.67
N TRP A 30 9.04 -8.01 -10.28
CA TRP A 30 10.17 -8.78 -9.77
C TRP A 30 10.55 -8.27 -8.39
N VAL A 31 10.68 -9.15 -7.42
CA VAL A 31 11.06 -8.79 -6.05
C VAL A 31 12.46 -9.32 -5.77
N LYS A 32 13.36 -8.43 -5.35
CA LYS A 32 14.72 -8.79 -4.97
C LYS A 32 14.69 -9.63 -3.70
N ILE A 33 15.29 -10.82 -3.75
CA ILE A 33 15.39 -11.73 -2.60
C ILE A 33 16.82 -11.88 -2.08
N LYS A 34 17.81 -11.62 -2.94
CA LYS A 34 19.23 -11.76 -2.58
C LYS A 34 20.07 -10.75 -3.35
N ALA A 35 21.19 -10.38 -2.76
CA ALA A 35 22.30 -9.73 -3.46
C ALA A 35 23.60 -10.41 -3.02
N GLU A 36 24.57 -10.53 -3.90
CA GLU A 36 25.86 -11.18 -3.62
C GLU A 36 26.95 -10.54 -4.48
N ARG A 37 28.23 -10.71 -4.14
CA ARG A 37 29.30 -10.29 -5.04
C ARG A 37 29.36 -11.20 -6.25
N TYR A 38 29.68 -10.62 -7.40
CA TYR A 38 29.73 -11.32 -8.68
C TYR A 38 30.81 -12.40 -8.72
N ASP A 39 31.95 -12.19 -8.05
CA ASP A 39 33.08 -13.12 -7.99
C ASP A 39 32.81 -14.41 -7.20
N LYS A 40 31.69 -14.52 -6.46
CA LYS A 40 31.24 -15.69 -5.67
C LYS A 40 32.18 -16.16 -4.56
N ASP A 41 33.39 -15.62 -4.48
CA ASP A 41 34.44 -16.07 -3.54
C ASP A 41 34.36 -15.41 -2.15
N SER A 42 33.46 -14.44 -1.96
CA SER A 42 33.17 -13.93 -0.61
C SER A 42 31.71 -14.10 -0.25
N ASP A 43 31.44 -14.99 0.71
CA ASP A 43 30.20 -15.11 1.47
C ASP A 43 29.94 -13.91 2.39
N LEU A 44 30.59 -12.77 2.17
CA LEU A 44 30.31 -11.54 2.91
C LEU A 44 28.84 -11.20 2.67
N PRO A 45 27.97 -11.40 3.67
CA PRO A 45 26.58 -11.07 3.49
C PRO A 45 26.55 -9.56 3.34
N LEU A 46 25.95 -9.04 2.27
CA LEU A 46 25.51 -7.65 2.22
C LEU A 46 24.34 -7.52 3.22
N ASN A 47 24.61 -7.77 4.51
CA ASN A 47 23.67 -8.01 5.60
C ASN A 47 22.69 -6.86 5.83
N ARG A 48 22.98 -5.69 5.25
CA ARG A 48 22.14 -4.49 5.29
C ARG A 48 21.23 -4.30 4.07
N VAL A 49 21.55 -4.90 2.92
CA VAL A 49 20.84 -4.69 1.65
C VAL A 49 19.69 -5.70 1.45
N HIS A 50 19.65 -6.78 2.24
CA HIS A 50 18.69 -7.89 2.10
C HIS A 50 17.34 -7.69 2.78
N LYS A 51 17.22 -6.78 3.77
CA LYS A 51 16.02 -6.76 4.62
C LYS A 51 14.86 -5.92 4.06
N ALA A 52 15.13 -4.96 3.19
CA ALA A 52 14.09 -4.12 2.63
C ALA A 52 13.50 -4.75 1.37
N TYR A 53 12.17 -4.87 1.34
CA TYR A 53 11.41 -5.20 0.13
C TYR A 53 11.85 -4.25 -1.00
N LEU A 54 12.21 -4.80 -2.15
CA LEU A 54 12.56 -4.02 -3.34
C LEU A 54 11.93 -4.69 -4.56
N ARG A 55 11.00 -3.98 -5.19
CA ARG A 55 10.20 -4.44 -6.32
C ARG A 55 10.53 -3.63 -7.56
N TYR A 56 10.78 -4.31 -8.67
CA TYR A 56 10.96 -3.76 -10.00
C TYR A 56 9.77 -4.19 -10.85
N GLU A 57 9.03 -3.24 -11.41
CA GLU A 57 7.91 -3.53 -12.30
C GLU A 57 8.21 -2.97 -13.70
N PHE A 58 8.43 -3.87 -14.65
CA PHE A 58 8.65 -3.52 -16.05
C PHE A 58 7.33 -3.59 -16.81
N SER A 59 6.96 -2.51 -17.49
CA SER A 59 5.74 -2.43 -18.28
C SER A 59 6.00 -2.54 -19.79
N GLN A 60 4.95 -2.93 -20.52
CA GLN A 60 4.92 -2.72 -21.97
C GLN A 60 5.08 -1.22 -22.25
N GLY A 61 5.99 -0.84 -23.14
CA GLY A 61 6.37 0.56 -23.36
C GLY A 61 7.68 1.01 -22.69
N ARG A 62 8.48 0.07 -22.18
CA ARG A 62 9.84 0.33 -21.65
C ARG A 62 9.87 1.27 -20.43
N LYS A 63 8.83 1.23 -19.59
CA LYS A 63 8.82 1.91 -18.29
C LYS A 63 9.17 0.92 -17.19
N LEU A 64 10.01 1.37 -16.27
CA LEU A 64 10.40 0.67 -15.06
C LEU A 64 9.91 1.49 -13.86
N LEU A 65 9.26 0.80 -12.94
CA LEU A 65 8.87 1.32 -11.63
C LEU A 65 9.69 0.60 -10.56
N ILE A 66 10.24 1.35 -9.62
CA ILE A 66 11.03 0.81 -8.52
C ILE A 66 10.37 1.22 -7.22
N SER A 67 10.00 0.25 -6.38
CA SER A 67 9.36 0.50 -5.09
C SER A 67 10.07 -0.25 -3.97
N SER A 68 10.21 0.40 -2.82
CA SER A 68 10.66 -0.22 -1.56
C SER A 68 9.52 -0.62 -0.63
N HIS A 69 8.27 -0.47 -1.07
CA HIS A 69 7.08 -0.73 -0.27
C HIS A 69 6.06 -1.58 -1.05
N TYR A 70 5.47 -2.60 -0.41
CA TYR A 70 4.60 -3.59 -1.07
C TYR A 70 3.25 -2.99 -1.48
N ALA A 71 2.57 -2.27 -0.58
CA ALA A 71 1.27 -1.63 -0.85
C ALA A 71 1.39 -0.33 -1.66
N PHE A 72 2.56 -0.10 -2.25
CA PHE A 72 2.83 1.08 -3.04
C PHE A 72 2.32 0.83 -4.45
N ASN A 73 1.31 1.59 -4.86
CA ASN A 73 0.95 1.65 -6.27
C ASN A 73 2.09 2.30 -7.04
N ALA A 74 2.24 1.92 -8.30
CA ALA A 74 3.17 2.50 -9.28
C ALA A 74 3.25 4.04 -9.23
N SER A 75 2.21 4.70 -8.71
CA SER A 75 2.05 6.14 -8.69
C SER A 75 3.16 6.97 -8.05
N ASN A 76 3.66 6.47 -6.93
CA ASN A 76 4.56 7.24 -6.08
C ASN A 76 6.04 7.00 -6.44
N SER A 77 6.30 6.08 -7.39
CA SER A 77 7.60 5.93 -8.03
C SER A 77 7.49 6.56 -9.41
N VAL A 78 8.33 7.54 -9.69
CA VAL A 78 8.38 8.13 -11.03
C VAL A 78 8.80 7.03 -12.01
N PRO A 79 7.96 6.65 -12.98
CA PRO A 79 8.35 5.65 -13.97
C PRO A 79 9.57 6.15 -14.74
N VAL A 80 10.62 5.34 -14.78
CA VAL A 80 11.83 5.64 -15.54
C VAL A 80 11.82 4.86 -16.84
N ASP A 81 12.27 5.48 -17.93
CA ASP A 81 12.53 4.75 -19.16
C ASP A 81 13.69 3.79 -18.97
N TYR A 82 13.57 2.58 -19.53
CA TYR A 82 14.67 1.63 -19.61
C TYR A 82 14.94 1.21 -21.06
N LYS A 83 16.18 0.81 -21.35
CA LYS A 83 16.61 0.25 -22.63
C LYS A 83 17.33 -1.07 -22.39
N ILE A 84 17.17 -2.01 -23.31
CA ILE A 84 17.89 -3.28 -23.29
C ILE A 84 18.67 -3.41 -24.60
N GLU A 85 19.99 -3.49 -24.52
CA GLU A 85 20.89 -3.64 -25.66
C GLU A 85 21.99 -4.62 -25.27
N ASN A 86 22.22 -5.68 -26.05
CA ASN A 86 23.26 -6.69 -25.79
C ASN A 86 23.21 -7.27 -24.36
N ASN A 87 22.01 -7.63 -23.89
CA ASN A 87 21.74 -8.08 -22.52
C ASN A 87 22.07 -7.06 -21.42
N ILE A 88 22.35 -5.80 -21.76
CA ILE A 88 22.55 -4.73 -20.77
C ILE A 88 21.25 -3.94 -20.66
N ILE A 89 20.70 -3.86 -19.45
CA ILE A 89 19.61 -2.94 -19.13
C ILE A 89 20.18 -1.61 -18.61
N LYS A 90 19.68 -0.52 -19.17
CA LYS A 90 20.05 0.86 -18.79
C LYS A 90 18.81 1.62 -18.37
N PHE A 91 18.85 2.31 -17.23
CA PHE A 91 17.77 3.19 -16.76
C PHE A 91 18.29 4.25 -15.78
N GLY A 92 17.55 5.35 -15.62
CA GLY A 92 17.95 6.46 -14.75
C GLY A 92 19.19 7.23 -15.26
N PHE A 93 19.92 7.85 -14.34
CA PHE A 93 21.14 8.64 -14.62
C PHE A 93 22.38 7.77 -14.86
N ASP A 94 22.34 6.80 -15.78
CA ASP A 94 23.47 5.93 -16.17
C ASP A 94 23.67 4.62 -15.38
N ARG A 95 22.63 4.14 -14.68
CA ARG A 95 22.71 2.78 -14.11
C ARG A 95 22.67 1.74 -15.22
N GLN A 96 23.65 0.84 -15.21
CA GLN A 96 23.74 -0.26 -16.16
C GLN A 96 23.80 -1.58 -15.40
N PHE A 97 23.02 -2.55 -15.85
CA PHE A 97 23.07 -3.91 -15.32
C PHE A 97 23.18 -4.91 -16.46
N LEU A 98 24.04 -5.91 -16.30
CA LEU A 98 24.03 -7.08 -17.17
C LEU A 98 22.90 -8.02 -16.74
N ILE A 99 22.04 -8.40 -17.69
CA ILE A 99 21.05 -9.46 -17.52
C ILE A 99 21.78 -10.79 -17.68
N GLU A 100 22.13 -11.40 -16.55
CA GLU A 100 22.78 -12.71 -16.56
C GLU A 100 21.76 -13.83 -16.82
N LYS A 101 20.55 -13.69 -16.25
CA LYS A 101 19.49 -14.68 -16.36
C LYS A 101 18.12 -14.00 -16.32
N VAL A 102 17.21 -14.44 -17.18
CA VAL A 102 15.79 -14.11 -17.10
C VAL A 102 14.97 -15.32 -17.57
N ASN A 103 13.98 -15.72 -16.78
CA ASN A 103 13.00 -16.75 -17.12
C ASN A 103 11.74 -16.53 -16.28
N ASP A 104 10.73 -17.39 -16.40
CA ASP A 104 9.42 -17.20 -15.72
C ASP A 104 9.49 -17.18 -14.18
N ALA A 105 10.60 -17.63 -13.59
CA ALA A 105 10.77 -17.74 -12.14
C ALA A 105 11.78 -16.73 -11.56
N GLU A 106 12.83 -16.40 -12.31
CA GLU A 106 14.01 -15.72 -11.79
C GLU A 106 14.57 -14.70 -12.78
N LEU A 107 14.97 -13.54 -12.24
CA LEU A 107 15.72 -12.50 -12.90
C LEU A 107 17.01 -12.25 -12.13
N VAL A 108 18.15 -12.26 -12.82
CA VAL A 108 19.46 -11.96 -12.22
C VAL A 108 20.12 -10.82 -12.97
N LEU A 109 20.41 -9.75 -12.23
CA LEU A 109 21.03 -8.52 -12.72
C LEU A 109 22.38 -8.30 -12.04
N ILE A 110 23.43 -7.99 -12.79
CA ILE A 110 24.75 -7.67 -12.24
C ILE A 110 25.03 -6.19 -12.47
N GLU A 111 25.32 -5.44 -11.40
CA GLU A 111 25.70 -4.03 -11.48
C GLU A 111 26.99 -3.86 -12.30
N MET A 112 26.96 -2.91 -13.23
CA MET A 112 28.12 -2.55 -14.04
C MET A 112 28.58 -1.14 -13.68
N GLU A 113 29.89 -0.98 -13.48
CA GLU A 113 30.50 0.34 -13.27
C GLU A 113 31.19 0.77 -14.56
N GLN A 114 30.85 1.96 -15.06
CA GLN A 114 31.39 2.51 -16.32
C GLN A 114 31.27 1.54 -17.52
N GLY A 115 30.20 0.73 -17.55
CA GLY A 115 29.96 -0.25 -18.60
C GLY A 115 30.86 -1.49 -18.55
N LYS A 116 31.56 -1.73 -17.44
CA LYS A 116 32.37 -2.93 -17.21
C LYS A 116 31.86 -3.71 -16.00
N LEU A 117 32.13 -5.01 -16.00
CA LEU A 117 31.99 -5.86 -14.82
C LEU A 117 33.28 -5.77 -14.02
N ASP A 118 33.15 -5.62 -12.71
CA ASP A 118 34.25 -5.71 -11.75
C ASP A 118 34.06 -6.96 -10.89
N SER A 119 35.13 -7.47 -10.28
CA SER A 119 35.01 -8.46 -9.20
C SER A 119 34.12 -7.96 -8.05
N ASP A 120 34.09 -6.64 -7.84
CA ASP A 120 33.30 -5.98 -6.81
C ASP A 120 31.84 -5.74 -7.22
N SER A 121 31.47 -6.06 -8.46
CA SER A 121 30.09 -5.94 -8.95
C SER A 121 29.10 -6.70 -8.08
N VAL A 122 27.90 -6.14 -7.90
CA VAL A 122 26.83 -6.76 -7.12
C VAL A 122 25.86 -7.48 -8.05
N ARG A 123 25.67 -8.78 -7.80
CA ARG A 123 24.67 -9.64 -8.43
C ARG A 123 23.38 -9.62 -7.60
N HIS A 124 22.31 -9.10 -8.18
CA HIS A 124 20.98 -9.03 -7.60
C HIS A 124 20.09 -10.14 -8.14
N ILE A 125 19.50 -10.93 -7.24
CA ILE A 125 18.62 -12.04 -7.60
C ILE A 125 17.19 -11.65 -7.23
N PHE A 126 16.32 -11.73 -8.22
CA PHE A 126 14.90 -11.44 -8.13
C PHE A 126 14.09 -12.68 -8.50
N ILE A 127 12.91 -12.79 -7.89
CA ILE A 127 11.87 -13.73 -8.30
C ILE A 127 10.62 -12.95 -8.70
N THR A 128 9.67 -13.60 -9.36
CA THR A 128 8.38 -12.96 -9.62
C THR A 128 7.68 -12.57 -8.32
N GLU A 129 6.95 -11.47 -8.34
CA GLU A 129 6.21 -10.97 -7.18
C GLU A 129 5.23 -12.02 -6.64
N GLU A 130 4.54 -12.75 -7.52
CA GLU A 130 3.65 -13.85 -7.12
C GLU A 130 4.41 -14.93 -6.33
N SER A 131 5.55 -15.40 -6.84
CA SER A 131 6.40 -16.37 -6.15
C SER A 131 6.93 -15.85 -4.82
N TYR A 132 7.18 -14.54 -4.70
CA TYR A 132 7.59 -13.92 -3.45
C TYR A 132 6.45 -13.93 -2.41
N LEU A 133 5.24 -13.53 -2.81
CA LEU A 133 4.07 -13.47 -1.93
C LEU A 133 3.62 -14.87 -1.46
N ASP A 134 3.76 -15.88 -2.31
CA ASP A 134 3.45 -17.26 -1.95
C ASP A 134 4.33 -17.77 -0.80
N ARG A 135 5.59 -17.30 -0.71
CA ARG A 135 6.55 -17.67 0.35
C ARG A 135 6.33 -16.94 1.67
N LEU A 136 5.64 -15.79 1.67
CA LEU A 136 5.41 -15.06 2.90
C LEU A 136 4.43 -15.82 3.81
N PRO A 137 4.70 -15.92 5.11
CA PRO A 137 3.69 -16.43 6.04
C PRO A 137 2.51 -15.46 6.12
N LEU A 138 1.31 -15.99 6.36
CA LEU A 138 0.18 -15.17 6.77
C LEU A 138 0.21 -15.04 8.29
N ASP A 139 0.23 -13.82 8.80
CA ASP A 139 0.15 -13.57 10.24
C ASP A 139 -1.25 -13.96 10.75
N PRO A 140 -1.38 -14.75 11.84
CA PRO A 140 -2.68 -15.03 12.43
C PRO A 140 -3.51 -13.77 12.75
N GLY A 141 -2.85 -12.67 13.11
CA GLY A 141 -3.49 -11.37 13.38
C GLY A 141 -4.00 -10.64 12.15
N ASP A 142 -3.66 -11.10 10.94
CA ASP A 142 -4.21 -10.58 9.68
C ASP A 142 -5.49 -11.30 9.24
N LYS A 143 -6.00 -12.25 10.02
CA LYS A 143 -7.23 -12.99 9.70
C LYS A 143 -8.39 -12.53 10.59
N VAL A 144 -9.51 -12.14 9.97
CA VAL A 144 -10.78 -11.84 10.65
C VAL A 144 -11.81 -12.86 10.19
N VAL A 145 -12.28 -13.71 11.11
CA VAL A 145 -13.29 -14.75 10.82
C VAL A 145 -14.63 -14.29 11.37
N THR A 146 -15.65 -14.20 10.52
CA THR A 146 -17.02 -13.86 10.90
C THR A 146 -17.97 -14.92 10.36
N GLY A 147 -18.41 -15.84 11.21
CA GLY A 147 -19.17 -17.01 10.78
C GLY A 147 -18.30 -17.94 9.92
N GLU A 148 -18.78 -18.26 8.71
CA GLU A 148 -18.04 -19.07 7.73
C GLU A 148 -17.11 -18.22 6.84
N ASP A 149 -17.33 -16.90 6.80
CA ASP A 149 -16.56 -15.99 5.97
C ASP A 149 -15.23 -15.62 6.63
N THR A 150 -14.17 -15.63 5.82
CA THR A 150 -12.86 -15.15 6.20
C THR A 150 -12.50 -13.90 5.40
N THR A 151 -12.22 -12.82 6.11
CA THR A 151 -11.66 -11.60 5.53
C THR A 151 -10.24 -11.43 6.04
N TYR A 152 -9.35 -10.90 5.21
CA TYR A 152 -7.95 -10.69 5.57
C TYR A 152 -7.66 -9.20 5.71
N ILE A 153 -6.95 -8.81 6.76
CA ILE A 153 -6.43 -7.46 6.90
C ILE A 153 -5.28 -7.29 5.90
N GLU A 154 -5.23 -6.14 5.23
CA GLU A 154 -4.16 -5.83 4.29
C GLU A 154 -2.77 -5.99 4.95
N SER A 155 -1.88 -6.72 4.26
CA SER A 155 -0.54 -7.06 4.73
C SER A 155 0.46 -7.17 3.59
N ALA A 156 1.73 -7.42 3.92
CA ALA A 156 2.77 -7.63 2.91
C ALA A 156 2.48 -8.81 1.98
N LYS A 157 1.78 -9.85 2.47
CA LYS A 157 1.36 -11.01 1.68
C LYS A 157 0.13 -10.71 0.83
N LEU A 158 -0.85 -10.01 1.41
CA LEU A 158 -2.15 -9.75 0.81
C LEU A 158 -2.42 -8.25 0.78
N TYR A 159 -2.06 -7.60 -0.33
CA TYR A 159 -2.35 -6.18 -0.54
C TYR A 159 -3.07 -5.90 -1.84
N LEU A 160 -3.81 -4.80 -1.84
CA LEU A 160 -4.59 -4.34 -2.96
C LEU A 160 -3.74 -3.48 -3.89
N LYS A 161 -3.98 -3.57 -5.20
CA LYS A 161 -3.41 -2.63 -6.17
C LYS A 161 -4.50 -1.72 -6.74
N PHE A 162 -4.33 -0.41 -6.61
CA PHE A 162 -5.28 0.57 -7.11
C PHE A 162 -5.00 0.89 -8.58
N ARG A 163 -5.99 0.71 -9.45
CA ARG A 163 -5.91 0.86 -10.91
C ARG A 163 -6.51 2.19 -11.33
N THR A 164 -5.76 3.28 -11.25
CA THR A 164 -6.21 4.58 -11.78
C THR A 164 -5.10 5.37 -12.44
N ILE A 165 -5.48 6.50 -13.06
CA ILE A 165 -4.55 7.52 -13.54
C ILE A 165 -3.93 8.30 -12.35
N SER A 166 -4.64 8.36 -11.21
CA SER A 166 -4.15 9.00 -9.98
C SER A 166 -3.07 8.13 -9.33
N PRO A 167 -2.06 8.73 -8.67
CA PRO A 167 -0.92 7.99 -8.17
C PRO A 167 -1.25 6.83 -7.24
N ASP A 168 -2.17 7.04 -6.32
CA ASP A 168 -2.63 6.00 -5.45
C ASP A 168 -4.03 6.34 -4.94
N PHE A 169 -4.54 5.46 -4.08
CA PHE A 169 -5.84 5.68 -3.47
C PHE A 169 -5.83 6.85 -2.46
N HIS A 170 -4.69 7.17 -1.83
CA HIS A 170 -4.60 8.33 -0.94
C HIS A 170 -4.85 9.61 -1.74
N ALA A 171 -4.15 9.83 -2.84
CA ALA A 171 -4.37 10.98 -3.71
C ALA A 171 -5.82 11.04 -4.23
N TYR A 172 -6.36 9.91 -4.70
CA TYR A 172 -7.76 9.81 -5.12
C TYR A 172 -8.75 10.25 -4.02
N LEU A 173 -8.50 9.82 -2.79
CA LEU A 173 -9.33 10.16 -1.63
C LEU A 173 -9.14 11.63 -1.22
N SER A 174 -7.89 12.07 -1.03
CA SER A 174 -7.54 13.44 -0.63
C SER A 174 -8.12 14.47 -1.59
N ASP A 175 -8.07 14.24 -2.91
CA ASP A 175 -8.63 15.14 -3.93
C ASP A 175 -10.14 15.39 -3.77
N ARG A 176 -10.86 14.43 -3.18
CA ARG A 176 -12.31 14.51 -2.97
C ARG A 176 -12.67 15.17 -1.64
N ILE A 177 -11.84 15.00 -0.60
CA ILE A 177 -12.18 15.39 0.77
C ILE A 177 -11.43 16.63 1.28
N ASN A 178 -10.25 16.97 0.73
CA ASN A 178 -9.40 18.05 1.25
C ASN A 178 -10.07 19.44 1.26
N LYS A 179 -10.99 19.69 0.32
CA LYS A 179 -11.77 20.94 0.26
C LYS A 179 -12.65 21.16 1.49
N ASP A 180 -12.99 20.09 2.20
CA ASP A 180 -13.86 20.15 3.39
C ASP A 180 -13.10 20.03 4.71
N TYR A 181 -11.79 19.84 4.66
CA TYR A 181 -10.95 19.90 5.85
C TYR A 181 -10.95 21.29 6.49
N TYR A 182 -10.77 21.32 7.80
CA TYR A 182 -10.58 22.56 8.54
C TYR A 182 -9.16 23.07 8.33
N PRO A 183 -8.92 24.40 8.44
CA PRO A 183 -7.56 24.91 8.49
C PRO A 183 -6.76 24.28 9.64
N GLY A 184 -5.51 23.91 9.37
CA GLY A 184 -4.62 23.19 10.27
C GLY A 184 -4.44 21.72 9.88
N GLU A 185 -3.90 20.91 10.79
CA GLU A 185 -3.71 19.48 10.58
C GLU A 185 -5.02 18.70 10.76
N ASN A 186 -5.32 17.89 9.75
CA ASN A 186 -6.45 16.97 9.72
C ASN A 186 -5.88 15.55 9.68
N TYR A 187 -6.48 14.67 10.48
CA TYR A 187 -6.21 13.25 10.49
C TYR A 187 -7.52 12.52 10.28
N PHE A 188 -7.57 11.71 9.23
CA PHE A 188 -8.69 10.87 8.88
C PHE A 188 -8.23 9.42 8.88
N PHE A 189 -9.05 8.54 9.43
CA PHE A 189 -8.78 7.11 9.45
C PHE A 189 -10.06 6.33 9.20
N ALA A 190 -10.03 5.43 8.22
CA ALA A 190 -11.14 4.55 7.93
C ALA A 190 -10.69 3.12 7.63
N VAL A 191 -11.63 2.20 7.83
CA VAL A 191 -11.51 0.79 7.45
C VAL A 191 -12.70 0.41 6.59
N PHE A 192 -12.51 -0.48 5.62
CA PHE A 192 -13.57 -0.99 4.76
C PHE A 192 -13.17 -2.34 4.17
N THR A 193 -14.14 -3.15 3.76
CA THR A 193 -13.89 -4.45 3.14
C THR A 193 -14.07 -4.37 1.64
N ILE A 194 -13.17 -5.00 0.89
CA ILE A 194 -13.27 -5.18 -0.56
C ILE A 194 -13.42 -6.68 -0.84
N HIS A 195 -14.52 -7.08 -1.48
CA HIS A 195 -14.82 -8.48 -1.79
C HIS A 195 -14.16 -8.95 -3.09
N PRO A 196 -14.07 -10.28 -3.35
CA PRO A 196 -13.47 -10.84 -4.56
C PRO A 196 -14.01 -10.27 -5.88
N GLN A 197 -15.27 -9.84 -5.90
CA GLN A 197 -15.97 -9.22 -7.02
C GLN A 197 -15.62 -7.74 -7.21
N GLY A 198 -14.96 -7.13 -6.22
CA GLY A 198 -14.59 -5.71 -6.21
C GLY A 198 -15.62 -4.79 -5.55
N GLU A 199 -16.68 -5.36 -5.00
CA GLU A 199 -17.69 -4.68 -4.17
C GLU A 199 -17.06 -4.22 -2.85
N ILE A 200 -17.50 -3.06 -2.37
CA ILE A 200 -17.01 -2.46 -1.13
C ILE A 200 -18.15 -2.30 -0.13
N ASP A 201 -17.95 -2.79 1.09
CA ASP A 201 -18.89 -2.65 2.19
C ASP A 201 -18.18 -2.36 3.54
N ASN A 202 -18.96 -2.39 4.63
CA ASN A 202 -18.44 -2.26 6.00
C ASN A 202 -17.52 -1.04 6.20
N ILE A 203 -17.84 0.07 5.53
CA ILE A 203 -17.07 1.31 5.63
C ILE A 203 -17.28 1.89 7.03
N LYS A 204 -16.20 1.97 7.80
CA LYS A 204 -16.18 2.54 9.15
C LYS A 204 -15.09 3.59 9.23
N ILE A 205 -15.48 4.83 9.51
CA ILE A 205 -14.54 5.89 9.87
C ILE A 205 -14.27 5.74 11.38
N LEU A 206 -13.01 5.60 11.76
CA LEU A 206 -12.59 5.49 13.16
C LEU A 206 -12.02 6.82 13.68
N HIS A 207 -11.46 7.63 12.77
CA HIS A 207 -11.02 8.98 13.09
C HIS A 207 -11.68 10.00 12.17
N HIS A 208 -12.67 10.69 12.70
CA HIS A 208 -13.52 11.66 12.04
C HIS A 208 -12.94 13.07 12.03
N VAL A 209 -13.14 13.75 10.90
CA VAL A 209 -12.76 15.16 10.74
C VAL A 209 -14.00 16.04 10.83
N SER A 210 -15.01 15.79 10.01
CA SER A 210 -16.25 16.56 9.96
C SER A 210 -17.33 15.76 9.23
N LYS A 211 -18.60 16.06 9.49
CA LYS A 211 -19.72 15.41 8.78
C LYS A 211 -19.58 15.47 7.26
N LYS A 212 -19.12 16.60 6.73
CA LYS A 212 -19.00 16.82 5.29
C LYS A 212 -17.86 16.01 4.68
N SER A 213 -16.69 16.01 5.31
CA SER A 213 -15.55 15.20 4.87
C SER A 213 -15.86 13.71 4.97
N ASP A 214 -16.53 13.29 6.04
CA ASP A 214 -16.85 11.88 6.29
C ASP A 214 -17.80 11.34 5.21
N LYS A 215 -18.88 12.07 4.91
CA LYS A 215 -19.81 11.72 3.82
C LYS A 215 -19.10 11.61 2.48
N LYS A 216 -18.18 12.55 2.17
CA LYS A 216 -17.41 12.49 0.93
C LYS A 216 -16.39 11.36 0.91
N ALA A 217 -15.79 11.05 2.06
CA ALA A 217 -14.86 9.93 2.17
C ALA A 217 -15.57 8.60 1.93
N ILE A 218 -16.75 8.40 2.54
CA ILE A 218 -17.59 7.21 2.28
C ILE A 218 -17.97 7.13 0.80
N ALA A 219 -18.45 8.22 0.20
CA ALA A 219 -18.78 8.26 -1.22
C ALA A 219 -17.56 7.99 -2.12
N ALA A 220 -16.38 8.49 -1.76
CA ALA A 220 -15.14 8.24 -2.49
C ALA A 220 -14.68 6.78 -2.37
N ILE A 221 -14.72 6.22 -1.16
CA ILE A 221 -14.40 4.82 -0.89
C ILE A 221 -15.35 3.92 -1.70
N LYS A 222 -16.66 4.14 -1.60
CA LYS A 222 -17.65 3.38 -2.37
C LYS A 222 -17.50 3.57 -3.88
N GLY A 223 -17.25 4.80 -4.33
CA GLY A 223 -16.98 5.12 -5.73
C GLY A 223 -15.65 4.57 -6.29
N SER A 224 -14.87 3.85 -5.47
CA SER A 224 -13.66 3.16 -5.89
C SER A 224 -13.88 1.68 -6.23
N GLU A 225 -15.12 1.18 -6.17
CA GLU A 225 -15.48 -0.16 -6.63
C GLU A 225 -15.00 -0.42 -8.07
N GLY A 226 -14.48 -1.62 -8.30
CA GLY A 226 -13.90 -1.99 -9.59
C GLY A 226 -12.53 -1.35 -9.92
N MET A 227 -12.06 -0.37 -9.14
CA MET A 227 -10.72 0.23 -9.31
C MET A 227 -9.61 -0.57 -8.64
N TRP A 228 -9.93 -1.69 -7.98
CA TRP A 228 -8.96 -2.49 -7.24
C TRP A 228 -8.62 -3.79 -7.97
N THR A 229 -7.34 -4.17 -7.92
CA THR A 229 -6.90 -5.54 -8.19
C THR A 229 -6.72 -6.23 -6.85
N LEU A 230 -7.52 -7.28 -6.63
CA LEU A 230 -7.46 -8.05 -5.40
C LEU A 230 -6.30 -9.04 -5.41
N PRO A 231 -5.63 -9.24 -4.25
CA PRO A 231 -4.64 -10.29 -4.11
C PRO A 231 -5.31 -11.66 -4.18
N LYS A 232 -4.48 -12.68 -4.44
CA LYS A 232 -4.90 -14.07 -4.42
C LYS A 232 -4.25 -14.80 -3.25
N LEU A 233 -4.98 -15.75 -2.68
CA LEU A 233 -4.45 -16.72 -1.73
C LEU A 233 -4.75 -18.11 -2.30
N LYS A 234 -3.71 -18.90 -2.59
CA LYS A 234 -3.84 -20.22 -3.24
C LYS A 234 -4.59 -20.15 -4.59
N GLY A 235 -4.35 -19.09 -5.37
CA GLY A 235 -4.95 -18.90 -6.69
C GLY A 235 -6.33 -18.22 -6.69
N GLU A 236 -7.00 -18.12 -5.55
CA GLU A 236 -8.33 -17.53 -5.42
C GLU A 236 -8.27 -16.10 -4.87
N LYS A 237 -9.13 -15.22 -5.38
CA LYS A 237 -9.28 -13.87 -4.83
C LYS A 237 -9.94 -13.95 -3.46
N VAL A 238 -9.47 -13.14 -2.51
CA VAL A 238 -9.98 -13.11 -1.15
C VAL A 238 -10.48 -11.72 -0.76
N SER A 239 -11.42 -11.65 0.18
CA SER A 239 -11.88 -10.39 0.75
C SER A 239 -10.78 -9.73 1.57
N ILE A 240 -10.55 -8.43 1.38
CA ILE A 240 -9.53 -7.65 2.08
C ILE A 240 -10.15 -6.52 2.90
N VAL A 241 -9.81 -6.42 4.19
CA VAL A 241 -10.00 -5.19 4.97
C VAL A 241 -8.87 -4.22 4.65
N LYS A 242 -9.21 -3.12 3.99
CA LYS A 242 -8.30 -2.00 3.76
C LYS A 242 -8.35 -1.04 4.94
N LEU A 243 -7.18 -0.65 5.44
CA LEU A 243 -7.03 0.50 6.33
C LEU A 243 -6.54 1.68 5.49
N ILE A 244 -7.15 2.85 5.67
CA ILE A 244 -6.75 4.08 5.01
C ILE A 244 -6.56 5.20 6.02
N GLU A 245 -5.39 5.83 5.96
CA GLU A 245 -5.00 6.99 6.76
C GLU A 245 -4.77 8.17 5.81
N ASP A 246 -5.44 9.29 6.05
CA ASP A 246 -5.16 10.53 5.32
C ASP A 246 -4.76 11.63 6.30
N ARG A 247 -3.59 12.23 6.03
CA ARG A 247 -3.00 13.30 6.83
C ARG A 247 -2.83 14.51 5.95
N TYR A 248 -3.58 15.56 6.26
CA TYR A 248 -3.58 16.75 5.42
C TYR A 248 -3.50 18.01 6.26
N PHE A 249 -2.51 18.84 5.95
CA PHE A 249 -2.40 20.17 6.53
C PHE A 249 -3.03 21.20 5.58
N LYS A 250 -4.22 21.69 5.93
CA LYS A 250 -4.89 22.73 5.15
C LYS A 250 -4.44 24.11 5.63
N ARG A 251 -3.81 24.88 4.76
CA ARG A 251 -3.45 26.27 5.08
C ARG A 251 -4.68 27.18 5.00
N ARG A 252 -4.69 28.26 5.79
CA ARG A 252 -5.64 29.36 5.57
C ARG A 252 -5.23 30.09 4.29
N SER A 253 -6.21 30.46 3.45
CA SER A 253 -5.98 31.15 2.17
C SER A 253 -5.08 32.39 2.29
N ASN A 254 -5.09 33.03 3.46
CA ASN A 254 -4.44 34.30 3.73
C ASN A 254 -2.96 34.14 4.17
N GLU A 255 -2.53 32.91 4.44
CA GLU A 255 -1.19 32.58 4.97
C GLU A 255 -0.22 32.07 3.89
N VAL A 256 -0.71 31.83 2.66
CA VAL A 256 0.10 31.31 1.56
C VAL A 256 1.21 32.30 1.14
N SER A 257 1.02 33.60 1.39
CA SER A 257 1.99 34.65 1.03
C SER A 257 3.07 34.94 2.09
N LYS A 258 3.03 34.30 3.27
CA LYS A 258 3.98 34.54 4.38
C LYS A 258 4.83 33.31 4.69
N ILE A 259 5.36 32.65 3.66
CA ILE A 259 6.15 31.43 3.84
C ILE A 259 7.54 31.81 4.35
N ASP A 260 7.79 31.53 5.63
CA ASP A 260 9.14 31.33 6.12
C ASP A 260 9.51 29.86 5.92
N PHE A 261 10.36 29.57 4.94
CA PHE A 261 10.83 28.22 4.63
C PHE A 261 11.63 27.60 5.80
N ASN A 262 12.15 28.41 6.73
CA ASN A 262 12.84 27.92 7.92
C ASN A 262 11.88 27.46 9.03
N SER A 263 10.61 27.87 8.98
CA SER A 263 9.56 27.42 9.91
C SER A 263 8.95 26.06 9.53
N LEU A 264 9.33 25.49 8.38
CA LEU A 264 8.88 24.19 7.87
C LEU A 264 9.55 23.00 8.57
N SER A 265 10.04 23.16 9.81
CA SER A 265 10.56 22.04 10.59
C SER A 265 9.45 20.98 10.70
N PRO A 266 9.66 19.77 10.15
CA PRO A 266 8.61 18.75 10.04
C PRO A 266 8.02 18.32 11.39
N ASN A 267 8.70 18.61 12.51
CA ASN A 267 8.44 17.99 13.80
C ASN A 267 7.83 18.92 14.86
N ALA A 268 7.88 20.25 14.72
CA ALA A 268 7.65 21.16 15.86
C ALA A 268 6.18 21.51 16.15
N SER A 269 5.21 21.15 15.30
CA SER A 269 3.81 21.58 15.49
C SER A 269 2.76 20.63 14.91
N ARG A 270 3.03 19.33 14.91
CA ARG A 270 2.02 18.33 14.51
C ARG A 270 1.00 18.12 15.63
N LYS A 271 -0.27 18.39 15.35
CA LYS A 271 -1.43 18.03 16.17
C LYS A 271 -1.46 16.54 16.51
N TYR A 272 -0.97 15.68 15.61
CA TYR A 272 -0.88 14.23 15.82
C TYR A 272 0.57 13.74 15.60
N PRO A 273 1.32 13.44 16.68
CA PRO A 273 2.69 12.96 16.58
C PRO A 273 2.76 11.50 16.08
N PRO A 274 3.91 11.02 15.59
CA PRO A 274 4.06 9.65 15.09
C PRO A 274 3.60 8.55 16.05
N GLU A 275 3.79 8.75 17.36
CA GLU A 275 3.37 7.82 18.40
C GLU A 275 1.84 7.67 18.44
N TYR A 276 1.10 8.77 18.25
CA TYR A 276 -0.37 8.74 18.16
C TYR A 276 -0.81 7.91 16.95
N LEU A 277 -0.21 8.14 15.78
CA LEU A 277 -0.57 7.45 14.54
C LEU A 277 -0.28 5.96 14.62
N ARG A 278 0.88 5.58 15.19
CA ARG A 278 1.25 4.19 15.41
C ARG A 278 0.23 3.50 16.33
N GLU A 279 -0.12 4.15 17.45
CA GLU A 279 -1.06 3.56 18.39
C GLU A 279 -2.50 3.51 17.85
N PHE A 280 -2.89 4.48 17.02
CA PHE A 280 -4.18 4.46 16.34
C PHE A 280 -4.29 3.31 15.32
N ASN A 281 -3.21 3.02 14.60
CA ASN A 281 -3.15 1.85 13.71
C ASN A 281 -3.28 0.53 14.49
N LEU A 282 -2.66 0.42 15.67
CA LEU A 282 -2.81 -0.74 16.55
C LEU A 282 -4.24 -0.86 17.10
N LEU A 283 -4.84 0.27 17.49
CA LEU A 283 -6.24 0.34 17.90
C LEU A 283 -7.17 -0.20 16.80
N ALA A 284 -6.99 0.25 15.57
CA ALA A 284 -7.82 -0.18 14.44
C ALA A 284 -7.74 -1.70 14.20
N ARG A 285 -6.55 -2.31 14.36
CA ARG A 285 -6.39 -3.77 14.25
C ARG A 285 -7.14 -4.52 15.35
N LYS A 286 -7.05 -4.05 16.60
CA LYS A 286 -7.79 -4.62 17.74
C LYS A 286 -9.30 -4.46 17.59
N TRP A 287 -9.73 -3.34 17.04
CA TRP A 287 -11.14 -3.08 16.70
C TRP A 287 -11.66 -4.12 15.69
N LEU A 288 -10.89 -4.40 14.64
CA LEU A 288 -11.23 -5.41 13.64
C LEU A 288 -11.27 -6.83 14.20
N SER A 289 -10.43 -7.15 15.19
CA SER A 289 -10.44 -8.44 15.89
C SER A 289 -11.44 -8.51 17.04
N LYS A 290 -12.27 -7.46 17.25
CA LYS A 290 -13.22 -7.34 18.37
C LYS A 290 -12.57 -7.45 19.76
N ASP A 291 -11.29 -7.11 19.88
CA ASP A 291 -10.58 -6.99 21.17
C ASP A 291 -10.88 -5.62 21.79
N TYR A 292 -12.12 -5.45 22.29
CA TYR A 292 -12.59 -4.16 22.81
C TYR A 292 -11.81 -3.71 24.07
N ASP A 293 -11.38 -4.64 24.91
CA ASP A 293 -10.50 -4.33 26.05
C ASP A 293 -9.14 -3.78 25.56
N GLY A 294 -8.57 -4.39 24.53
CA GLY A 294 -7.36 -3.92 23.89
C GLY A 294 -7.53 -2.56 23.21
N VAL A 295 -8.69 -2.29 22.60
CA VAL A 295 -9.04 -0.98 22.03
C VAL A 295 -9.09 0.07 23.13
N LEU A 296 -9.76 -0.18 24.25
CA LEU A 296 -9.85 0.75 25.38
C LEU A 296 -8.46 1.08 25.95
N LYS A 297 -7.57 0.09 26.08
CA LYS A 297 -6.17 0.32 26.48
C LYS A 297 -5.43 1.24 25.50
N SER A 298 -5.65 1.06 24.19
CA SER A 298 -5.08 1.94 23.17
C SER A 298 -5.66 3.34 23.25
N VAL A 299 -6.96 3.49 23.51
CA VAL A 299 -7.58 4.80 23.73
C VAL A 299 -6.94 5.51 24.94
N ASP A 300 -6.71 4.81 26.05
CA ASP A 300 -6.07 5.40 27.23
C ASP A 300 -4.63 5.85 26.95
N ALA A 301 -3.90 5.14 26.10
CA ALA A 301 -2.57 5.55 25.64
C ALA A 301 -2.64 6.78 24.73
N LEU A 302 -3.60 6.82 23.80
CA LEU A 302 -3.82 7.95 22.90
C LEU A 302 -4.25 9.21 23.66
N GLU A 303 -5.05 9.09 24.72
CA GLU A 303 -5.52 10.23 25.50
C GLU A 303 -4.38 10.89 26.30
N LYS A 304 -3.37 10.13 26.72
CA LYS A 304 -2.14 10.71 27.30
C LYS A 304 -1.38 11.59 26.32
N ILE A 305 -1.47 11.29 25.01
CA ILE A 305 -0.82 12.05 23.94
C ILE A 305 -1.70 13.24 23.51
N LYS A 306 -3.01 12.99 23.34
CA LYS A 306 -4.00 13.97 22.92
C LYS A 306 -5.22 13.93 23.83
N PRO A 307 -5.16 14.65 24.98
CA PRO A 307 -6.31 14.79 25.87
C PRO A 307 -7.50 15.41 25.14
N ASP A 308 -8.70 14.99 25.54
CA ASP A 308 -9.98 15.52 25.09
C ASP A 308 -10.24 15.42 23.58
N GLU A 309 -9.57 14.52 22.85
CA GLU A 309 -9.84 14.32 21.43
C GLU A 309 -11.21 13.65 21.23
N PRO A 310 -12.18 14.31 20.56
CA PRO A 310 -13.55 13.79 20.45
C PRO A 310 -13.68 12.40 19.84
N ASN A 311 -12.74 12.01 18.97
CA ASN A 311 -12.70 10.66 18.40
C ASN A 311 -12.50 9.59 19.47
N LEU A 312 -11.76 9.87 20.55
CA LEU A 312 -11.53 8.93 21.64
C LEU A 312 -12.80 8.69 22.46
N PHE A 313 -13.61 9.73 22.69
CA PHE A 313 -14.93 9.60 23.33
C PHE A 313 -15.88 8.73 22.47
N TYR A 314 -15.89 8.95 21.16
CA TYR A 314 -16.69 8.16 20.24
C TYR A 314 -16.26 6.68 20.23
N LEU A 315 -14.96 6.40 20.17
CA LEU A 315 -14.44 5.02 20.20
C LEU A 315 -14.74 4.31 21.53
N ARG A 316 -14.62 4.99 22.67
CA ARG A 316 -15.03 4.45 23.97
C ARG A 316 -16.52 4.14 24.00
N TYR A 317 -17.35 5.06 23.52
CA TYR A 317 -18.80 4.85 23.41
C TYR A 317 -19.08 3.55 22.65
N LEU A 318 -18.52 3.40 21.45
CA LEU A 318 -18.73 2.19 20.64
C LEU A 318 -18.27 0.91 21.37
N CYS A 319 -17.09 0.91 21.99
CA CYS A 319 -16.59 -0.26 22.71
C CYS A 319 -17.49 -0.64 23.90
N TYR A 320 -17.90 0.34 24.71
CA TYR A 320 -18.76 0.06 25.86
C TYR A 320 -20.14 -0.42 25.44
N THR A 321 -20.68 0.07 24.33
CA THR A 321 -21.93 -0.46 23.75
C THR A 321 -21.78 -1.93 23.33
N GLU A 322 -20.72 -2.28 22.61
CA GLU A 322 -20.45 -3.67 22.20
C GLU A 322 -20.21 -4.61 23.41
N MET A 323 -19.70 -4.06 24.52
CA MET A 323 -19.49 -4.78 25.77
C MET A 323 -20.73 -4.81 26.70
N GLY A 324 -21.81 -4.09 26.35
CA GLY A 324 -23.02 -3.98 27.18
C GLY A 324 -22.88 -3.12 28.44
N ASP A 325 -21.88 -2.24 28.52
CA ASP A 325 -21.70 -1.28 29.63
C ASP A 325 -22.40 0.06 29.32
N ASP A 326 -23.73 0.04 29.40
CA ASP A 326 -24.59 1.20 29.07
C ASP A 326 -24.24 2.46 29.88
N LYS A 327 -23.77 2.28 31.11
CA LYS A 327 -23.39 3.40 31.99
C LYS A 327 -22.18 4.14 31.41
N LYS A 328 -21.09 3.43 31.15
CA LYS A 328 -19.88 4.04 30.59
C LYS A 328 -20.07 4.51 29.15
N ALA A 329 -20.89 3.80 28.37
CA ALA A 329 -21.31 4.28 27.05
C ALA A 329 -22.03 5.63 27.18
N GLY A 330 -23.03 5.74 28.04
CA GLY A 330 -23.79 6.97 28.28
C GLY A 330 -22.93 8.15 28.77
N GLU A 331 -21.91 7.89 29.59
CA GLU A 331 -20.93 8.90 30.02
C GLU A 331 -20.13 9.47 28.83
N ASN A 332 -19.61 8.60 27.96
CA ASN A 332 -18.88 9.02 26.77
C ASN A 332 -19.77 9.71 25.73
N LEU A 333 -21.03 9.27 25.60
CA LEU A 333 -22.01 9.92 24.73
C LEU A 333 -22.28 11.37 25.18
N LYS A 334 -22.33 11.64 26.48
CA LYS A 334 -22.47 13.01 27.02
C LYS A 334 -21.27 13.90 26.67
N LEU A 335 -20.06 13.36 26.67
CA LEU A 335 -18.86 14.09 26.23
C LEU A 335 -18.92 14.37 24.72
N LEU A 336 -19.32 13.37 23.93
CA LEU A 336 -19.48 13.52 22.49
C LEU A 336 -20.51 14.59 22.11
N LYS A 337 -21.64 14.69 22.85
CA LYS A 337 -22.69 15.73 22.68
C LYS A 337 -22.15 17.15 22.74
N LYS A 338 -21.09 17.37 23.52
CA LYS A 338 -20.45 18.68 23.72
C LYS A 338 -19.32 18.96 22.73
N SER A 339 -18.99 18.00 21.86
CA SER A 339 -17.84 18.07 20.98
C SER A 339 -18.20 18.51 19.54
N ARG A 340 -17.16 18.72 18.72
CA ARG A 340 -17.31 18.95 17.26
C ARG A 340 -17.92 17.75 16.51
N LEU A 341 -17.89 16.56 17.10
CA LEU A 341 -18.39 15.31 16.50
C LEU A 341 -19.80 14.94 16.97
N LYS A 342 -20.55 15.87 17.58
CA LYS A 342 -21.95 15.64 18.01
C LYS A 342 -22.89 15.16 16.90
N TYR A 343 -22.52 15.30 15.63
CA TYR A 343 -23.32 14.79 14.51
C TYR A 343 -23.36 13.26 14.44
N LEU A 344 -22.35 12.57 14.96
CA LEU A 344 -22.29 11.10 15.01
C LEU A 344 -23.38 10.51 15.92
N ILE A 345 -23.93 11.31 16.82
CA ILE A 345 -25.01 10.89 17.73
C ILE A 345 -26.28 10.59 16.96
N LYS A 346 -26.57 11.37 15.92
CA LYS A 346 -27.73 11.09 15.08
C LYS A 346 -27.59 9.73 14.40
N GLU A 347 -26.39 9.40 13.92
CA GLU A 347 -26.09 8.11 13.28
C GLU A 347 -26.26 6.95 14.27
N ILE A 348 -25.81 7.15 15.52
CA ILE A 348 -26.02 6.19 16.61
C ILE A 348 -27.51 5.98 16.90
N GLU A 349 -28.29 7.07 17.01
CA GLU A 349 -29.71 7.02 17.39
C GLU A 349 -30.60 6.46 16.28
N THR A 350 -30.27 6.71 15.00
CA THR A 350 -31.05 6.21 13.86
C THR A 350 -30.57 4.88 13.32
N GLY A 351 -29.35 4.45 13.65
CA GLY A 351 -28.70 3.30 13.02
C GLY A 351 -28.32 3.53 11.55
N GLU A 352 -28.49 4.75 11.03
CA GLU A 352 -28.15 5.10 9.66
C GLU A 352 -26.69 5.58 9.58
N GLN A 353 -25.85 4.86 8.82
CA GLN A 353 -24.56 5.41 8.40
C GLN A 353 -24.77 6.59 7.40
N PRO A 354 -23.92 7.63 7.43
CA PRO A 354 -24.15 8.90 6.72
C PRO A 354 -24.00 8.89 5.19
#